data_AF-A0A0J7KDG0-F1
#
_entry.id   AF-A0A0J7KDG0-F1
#
_cell.length_a   1.000
_cell.length_b   1.000
_cell.length_c   1.000
_cell.angle_alpha   90.00
_cell.angle_beta   90.00
_cell.angle_gamma   90.00
#
_symmetry.space_group_name_H-M   'P 1'
#
loop_
_entity.id
_entity.type
_entity.pdbx_description
1 polymer ?
#
loop_
_entity_poly.entity_id
_entity_poly.type
_entity_poly.pdbx_seq_one_letter_code
_entity_poly.pdbx_strand_id
1 'polypeptide(L)'
;MGSPLSPIIADIVLQDLENFALEKLNFTPPFYFRYVDDVVLAAPPTLFNYILNTFNSFHPRLQFTIEIAEEKKLSFLDVTLNLLGNHIICDWFHKPTFSGRYLNFFSQHPFCQKRGTVIGLFDRAFRLSHPIPVRNHQLKRRRIIDFSTDEIG
;
A
#
# COMPACT_ATOMS: atom_id res chain seq x y z
N MET A 1 -13.99 3.92 17.34
CA MET A 1 -13.24 2.73 17.76
C MET A 1 -14.27 1.67 18.10
N GLY A 2 -14.52 0.73 17.17
CA GLY A 2 -15.64 -0.23 17.24
C GLY A 2 -15.40 -1.38 18.22
N SER A 3 -16.31 -2.35 18.21
CA SER A 3 -16.15 -3.59 18.99
C SER A 3 -14.84 -4.29 18.61
N PRO A 4 -14.09 -4.85 19.58
CA PRO A 4 -12.85 -5.59 19.31
C PRO A 4 -13.08 -6.82 18.42
N LEU A 5 -14.31 -7.31 18.32
CA LEU A 5 -14.68 -8.44 17.46
C LEU A 5 -14.97 -8.01 16.02
N SER A 6 -15.26 -6.73 15.76
CA SER A 6 -15.64 -6.26 14.43
C SER A 6 -14.59 -6.53 13.35
N PRO A 7 -13.27 -6.31 13.57
CA PRO A 7 -12.26 -6.62 12.56
C PRO A 7 -12.19 -8.11 12.21
N ILE A 8 -12.38 -8.98 13.21
CA ILE A 8 -12.36 -10.43 13.02
C ILE A 8 -13.54 -10.86 12.16
N ILE A 9 -14.74 -10.37 12.48
CA ILE A 9 -15.95 -10.69 11.71
C ILE A 9 -15.83 -10.14 10.28
N ALA A 10 -15.31 -8.93 10.11
CA ALA A 10 -15.08 -8.34 8.80
C ALA A 10 -14.11 -9.19 7.96
N ASP A 11 -13.02 -9.67 8.56
CA ASP A 11 -12.04 -10.50 7.87
C ASP A 11 -12.63 -11.85 7.43
N ILE A 12 -13.44 -12.50 8.28
CA ILE A 12 -14.15 -13.74 7.93
C ILE A 12 -15.08 -13.52 6.73
N VAL A 13 -15.89 -12.47 6.75
CA VAL A 13 -16.82 -12.17 5.65
C VAL A 13 -16.08 -11.88 4.34
N LEU A 14 -14.96 -11.16 4.41
CA LEU A 14 -14.14 -10.86 3.23
C LEU A 14 -13.40 -12.09 2.71
N GLN A 15 -13.03 -13.02 3.60
CA GLN A 15 -12.44 -14.30 3.21
C GLN A 15 -13.44 -15.21 2.48
N ASP A 16 -14.69 -15.25 2.95
CA ASP A 16 -15.78 -15.96 2.26
C ASP A 16 -16.05 -15.35 0.87
N LEU A 17 -16.05 -14.01 0.78
CA LEU A 17 -16.18 -13.30 -0.49
C LEU A 17 -15.02 -13.60 -1.44
N GLU A 18 -13.79 -13.62 -0.92
CA GLU A 18 -12.58 -13.93 -1.68
C GLU A 18 -12.66 -15.33 -2.29
N ASN A 19 -13.01 -16.34 -1.49
CA ASN A 19 -13.19 -17.71 -1.97
C ASN A 19 -14.28 -17.79 -3.05
N PHE A 20 -15.45 -17.20 -2.78
CA PHE A 20 -16.56 -17.16 -3.74
C PHE A 20 -16.15 -16.51 -5.07
N ALA A 21 -15.46 -15.36 -5.01
CA ALA A 21 -15.07 -14.63 -6.19
C ALA A 21 -14.02 -15.41 -6.98
N LEU A 22 -12.96 -15.88 -6.33
CA LEU A 22 -11.86 -16.61 -6.98
C LEU A 22 -12.32 -17.94 -7.60
N GLU A 23 -13.25 -18.67 -6.97
CA GLU A 23 -13.83 -19.89 -7.55
C GLU A 23 -14.70 -19.59 -8.77
N LYS A 24 -15.40 -18.45 -8.77
CA LYS A 24 -16.29 -18.04 -9.85
C LYS A 24 -15.55 -17.44 -11.05
N LEU A 25 -14.32 -16.95 -10.85
CA LEU A 25 -13.49 -16.44 -11.94
C LEU A 25 -13.01 -17.59 -12.82
N ASN A 26 -13.28 -17.50 -14.13
CA ASN A 26 -12.82 -18.48 -15.12
C ASN A 26 -11.32 -18.38 -15.46
N PHE A 27 -10.50 -17.79 -14.59
CA PHE A 27 -9.06 -17.65 -14.76
C PHE A 27 -8.36 -17.54 -13.41
N THR A 28 -7.08 -17.90 -13.38
CA THR A 28 -6.24 -17.71 -12.20
C THR A 28 -5.42 -16.43 -12.36
N PRO A 29 -5.60 -15.41 -11.50
CA PRO A 29 -4.80 -14.20 -11.57
C PRO A 29 -3.32 -14.52 -11.26
N PRO A 30 -2.35 -13.93 -11.99
CA PRO A 30 -0.92 -14.14 -11.73
C PRO A 30 -0.49 -13.76 -10.31
N PHE A 31 -1.18 -12.79 -9.72
CA PHE A 31 -1.07 -12.47 -8.31
C PHE A 31 -2.41 -11.94 -7.80
N TYR A 32 -2.65 -12.14 -6.52
CA TYR A 32 -3.78 -11.61 -5.77
C TYR A 32 -3.31 -11.29 -4.35
N PHE A 33 -3.56 -10.07 -3.89
CA PHE A 33 -3.29 -9.66 -2.51
C PHE A 33 -4.48 -8.87 -1.96
N ARG A 34 -4.81 -9.13 -0.70
CA ARG A 34 -5.85 -8.42 0.04
C ARG A 34 -5.26 -7.82 1.31
N TYR A 35 -5.64 -6.58 1.60
CA TYR A 35 -5.36 -5.91 2.87
C TYR A 35 -6.66 -5.31 3.40
N VAL A 36 -7.23 -5.96 4.42
CA VAL A 36 -8.57 -5.63 4.93
C VAL A 36 -9.56 -5.63 3.77
N ASP A 37 -10.05 -4.45 3.35
CA ASP A 37 -11.01 -4.20 2.28
C ASP A 37 -10.37 -3.87 0.92
N ASP A 38 -9.08 -3.54 0.88
CA ASP A 38 -8.36 -3.24 -0.35
C ASP A 38 -7.83 -4.52 -1.01
N VAL A 39 -8.13 -4.71 -2.30
CA VAL A 39 -7.70 -5.87 -3.09
C VAL A 39 -6.92 -5.42 -4.31
N VAL A 40 -5.82 -6.11 -4.62
CA VAL A 40 -5.05 -5.91 -5.84
C VAL A 40 -4.79 -7.25 -6.54
N LEU A 41 -5.02 -7.29 -7.85
CA LEU A 41 -4.82 -8.48 -8.66
C LEU A 41 -4.43 -8.10 -10.10
N ALA A 42 -3.76 -9.01 -10.79
CA ALA A 42 -3.50 -8.88 -12.22
C ALA A 42 -4.54 -9.63 -13.05
N ALA A 43 -5.07 -8.96 -14.09
CA ALA A 43 -5.96 -9.57 -15.06
C ALA A 43 -5.86 -8.87 -16.43
N PRO A 44 -6.26 -9.54 -17.53
CA PRO A 44 -6.47 -8.91 -18.82
C PRO A 44 -7.51 -7.77 -18.74
N PRO A 45 -7.31 -6.64 -19.43
CA PRO A 45 -8.26 -5.51 -19.42
C PRO A 45 -9.68 -5.87 -19.84
N THR A 46 -9.83 -6.90 -20.69
CA THR A 46 -11.13 -7.41 -21.13
C THR A 46 -11.97 -8.02 -20.00
N LEU A 47 -11.33 -8.44 -18.90
CA LEU A 47 -11.99 -9.10 -17.78
C LEU A 47 -12.32 -8.17 -16.61
N PHE A 48 -11.91 -6.90 -16.65
CA PHE A 48 -12.09 -5.97 -15.51
C PHE A 48 -13.54 -5.82 -15.07
N ASN A 49 -14.46 -5.60 -16.02
CA ASN A 49 -15.89 -5.52 -15.70
C ASN A 49 -16.45 -6.83 -15.17
N TYR A 50 -15.98 -7.96 -15.71
CA TYR A 50 -16.39 -9.28 -15.25
C TYR A 50 -15.92 -9.55 -13.80
N ILE A 51 -14.70 -9.18 -13.47
CA ILE A 51 -14.15 -9.29 -12.11
C ILE A 51 -14.95 -8.41 -11.16
N LEU A 52 -15.14 -7.13 -11.49
CA LEU A 52 -15.91 -6.19 -10.69
C LEU A 52 -17.33 -6.70 -10.42
N ASN A 53 -18.02 -7.17 -11.47
CA ASN A 53 -19.37 -7.72 -11.34
C ASN A 53 -19.39 -9.02 -10.51
N THR A 54 -18.35 -9.84 -10.60
CA THR A 54 -18.23 -11.07 -9.82
C THR A 54 -18.12 -10.77 -8.33
N PHE A 55 -17.24 -9.83 -7.94
CA PHE A 55 -17.12 -9.35 -6.57
C PHE A 55 -18.42 -8.71 -6.07
N ASN A 56 -19.04 -7.84 -6.88
CA ASN A 56 -20.27 -7.13 -6.53
C ASN A 56 -21.51 -8.03 -6.49
N SER A 57 -21.45 -9.23 -7.10
CA SER A 57 -22.52 -10.22 -7.05
C SER A 57 -22.62 -10.96 -5.72
N PHE A 58 -21.62 -10.83 -4.83
CA PHE A 58 -21.62 -11.52 -3.54
C PHE A 58 -22.75 -11.03 -2.62
N HIS A 59 -22.89 -9.71 -2.45
CA HIS A 59 -23.91 -9.15 -1.57
C HIS A 59 -24.27 -7.69 -1.92
N PRO A 60 -25.56 -7.30 -1.97
CA PRO A 60 -25.99 -5.98 -2.46
C PRO A 60 -25.51 -4.79 -1.62
N ARG A 61 -25.21 -5.00 -0.34
CA ARG A 61 -24.67 -3.94 0.56
C ARG A 61 -23.13 -3.86 0.57
N LEU A 62 -22.44 -4.77 -0.11
CA LEU A 62 -20.99 -4.82 -0.16
C LEU A 62 -20.57 -4.69 -1.63
N GLN A 63 -20.23 -3.46 -2.02
CA GLN A 63 -19.95 -3.10 -3.40
C GLN A 63 -18.55 -2.51 -3.49
N PHE A 64 -17.73 -3.11 -4.35
CA PHE A 64 -16.39 -2.70 -4.68
C PHE A 64 -16.40 -1.74 -5.86
N THR A 65 -15.35 -0.94 -5.92
CA THR A 65 -14.98 -0.12 -7.07
C THR A 65 -13.63 -0.60 -7.59
N ILE A 66 -13.38 -0.44 -8.89
CA ILE A 66 -12.10 -0.82 -9.50
C ILE A 66 -11.29 0.43 -9.86
N GLU A 67 -10.01 0.42 -9.48
CA GLU A 67 -9.01 1.34 -9.99
C GLU A 67 -8.14 0.59 -11.00
N ILE A 68 -7.92 1.18 -12.18
CA ILE A 68 -7.13 0.58 -13.24
C ILE A 68 -5.76 1.25 -13.26
N ALA A 69 -4.70 0.46 -13.44
CA ALA A 69 -3.35 0.99 -13.54
C ALA A 69 -3.21 1.96 -14.75
N GLU A 70 -2.82 3.20 -14.47
CA GLU A 70 -2.51 4.21 -15.49
C GLU A 70 -1.00 4.27 -15.73
N GLU A 71 -0.58 4.38 -16.99
CA GLU A 71 0.86 4.43 -17.36
C GLU A 71 1.72 3.30 -16.77
N LYS A 72 1.13 2.10 -16.59
CA LYS A 72 1.78 0.94 -15.94
C LYS A 72 2.09 1.13 -14.45
N LYS A 73 1.38 2.06 -13.78
CA LYS A 73 1.51 2.32 -12.35
C LYS A 73 0.17 2.14 -11.66
N LEU A 74 0.20 1.55 -10.47
CA LEU A 74 -0.98 1.41 -9.62
C LEU A 74 -0.59 1.69 -8.17
N SER A 75 -1.36 2.50 -7.47
CA SER A 75 -1.12 2.73 -6.04
C SER A 75 -1.91 1.70 -5.23
N PHE A 76 -1.23 1.04 -4.29
CA PHE A 76 -1.85 0.10 -3.35
C PHE A 76 -1.28 0.35 -1.95
N LEU A 77 -2.12 0.80 -1.02
CA LEU A 77 -1.73 1.22 0.33
C LEU A 77 -0.59 2.26 0.33
N ASP A 78 0.59 1.89 0.84
CA ASP A 78 1.81 2.72 0.91
C ASP A 78 2.81 2.39 -0.20
N VAL A 79 2.44 1.61 -1.22
CA VAL A 79 3.33 1.24 -2.32
C VAL A 79 2.72 1.60 -3.68
N THR A 80 3.58 2.02 -4.59
CA THR A 80 3.25 2.16 -6.01
C THR A 80 3.84 0.97 -6.75
N LEU A 81 2.97 0.17 -7.36
CA LEU A 81 3.32 -0.95 -8.21
C LEU A 81 3.62 -0.43 -9.61
N ASN A 82 4.87 -0.52 -10.03
CA ASN A 82 5.34 -0.15 -11.36
C ASN A 82 5.60 -1.40 -12.19
N LEU A 83 4.86 -1.58 -13.28
CA LEU A 83 5.03 -2.69 -14.21
C LEU A 83 6.14 -2.36 -15.22
N LEU A 84 7.31 -2.98 -15.04
CA LEU A 84 8.48 -2.88 -15.92
C LEU A 84 8.67 -4.21 -16.65
N GLY A 85 8.11 -4.30 -17.86
CA GLY A 85 8.08 -5.54 -18.64
C GLY A 85 7.19 -6.57 -17.96
N ASN A 86 7.77 -7.72 -17.58
CA ASN A 86 7.10 -8.79 -16.82
C ASN A 86 7.36 -8.72 -15.30
N HIS A 87 8.01 -7.67 -14.81
CA HIS A 87 8.33 -7.52 -13.38
C HIS A 87 7.54 -6.38 -12.75
N ILE A 88 7.14 -6.58 -11.50
CA ILE A 88 6.52 -5.54 -10.67
C ILE A 88 7.60 -4.97 -9.77
N ILE A 89 7.85 -3.67 -9.89
CA ILE A 89 8.74 -2.92 -9.00
C ILE A 89 7.86 -2.12 -8.04
N CYS A 90 8.08 -2.31 -6.74
CA CYS A 90 7.40 -1.54 -5.71
C CYS A 90 8.26 -0.33 -5.32
N ASP A 91 7.66 0.86 -5.40
CA ASP A 91 8.22 2.11 -4.89
C ASP A 91 7.38 2.64 -3.74
N TRP A 92 7.98 3.41 -2.83
CA TRP A 92 7.25 3.95 -1.67
C TRP A 92 6.29 5.08 -2.08
N PHE A 93 4.99 4.81 -2.00
CA PHE A 93 3.94 5.80 -2.26
C PHE A 93 3.80 6.76 -1.09
N HIS A 94 3.64 8.05 -1.41
CA HIS A 94 3.25 9.07 -0.44
C HIS A 94 2.00 9.74 -0.96
N LYS A 95 0.96 9.79 -0.12
CA LYS A 95 -0.25 10.56 -0.43
C LYS A 95 0.14 12.03 -0.68
N PRO A 96 -0.53 12.74 -1.60
CA PRO A 96 -0.28 14.17 -1.85
C PRO A 96 -0.44 15.04 -0.59
N THR A 97 -1.24 14.57 0.37
CA THR A 97 -1.48 15.22 1.66
C THR A 97 -0.38 14.99 2.70
N PHE A 98 0.66 14.21 2.36
CA PHE A 98 1.76 13.96 3.27
C PHE A 98 2.58 15.22 3.53
N SER A 99 2.52 15.72 4.76
CA SER A 99 3.15 16.98 5.17
C SER A 99 4.67 16.88 5.37
N GLY A 100 5.26 15.68 5.34
CA GLY A 100 6.68 15.47 5.65
C GLY A 100 7.05 15.71 7.12
N ARG A 101 6.07 15.97 7.98
CA ARG A 101 6.31 16.28 9.39
C ARG A 101 6.41 15.00 10.19
N TYR A 102 7.55 14.84 10.86
CA TYR A 102 7.81 13.77 11.81
C TYR A 102 7.83 14.31 13.25
N LEU A 103 8.07 13.41 14.21
CA LEU A 103 8.19 13.75 15.62
C LEU A 103 9.33 14.76 15.83
N ASN A 104 9.03 15.93 16.38
CA ASN A 104 10.05 16.92 16.73
C ASN A 104 11.02 16.32 17.76
N PHE A 105 12.32 16.35 17.51
CA PHE A 105 13.34 15.84 18.44
C PHE A 105 13.32 16.57 19.79
N PHE A 106 12.98 17.85 19.82
CA PHE A 106 12.94 18.67 21.05
C PHE A 106 11.62 18.58 21.82
N SER A 107 10.66 17.80 21.32
CA SER A 107 9.43 17.52 22.07
C SER A 107 9.71 16.75 23.37
N GLN A 108 8.80 16.85 24.33
CA GLN A 108 8.84 16.10 25.59
C GLN A 108 8.54 14.60 25.44
N HIS A 109 8.58 14.06 24.20
CA HIS A 109 8.37 12.64 23.96
C HIS A 109 9.54 11.79 24.48
N PRO A 110 9.27 10.61 25.08
CA PRO A 110 10.31 9.68 25.50
C PRO A 110 11.27 9.30 24.37
N PHE A 111 12.55 9.07 24.72
CA PHE A 111 13.58 8.68 23.74
C PHE A 111 13.24 7.40 22.97
N CYS A 112 12.51 6.45 23.59
CA CYS A 112 12.06 5.25 22.91
C CYS A 112 11.13 5.54 21.72
N GLN A 113 10.26 6.54 21.82
CA GLN A 113 9.35 6.94 20.74
C GLN A 113 10.12 7.61 19.59
N LYS A 114 11.04 8.52 19.92
CA LYS A 114 11.92 9.19 18.94
C LYS A 114 12.75 8.18 18.14
N ARG A 115 13.39 7.23 18.85
CA ARG A 115 14.13 6.12 18.23
C ARG A 115 13.21 5.23 17.40
N GLY A 116 12.03 4.90 17.91
CA GLY A 116 11.03 4.10 17.20
C GLY A 116 10.58 4.73 15.88
N THR A 117 10.41 6.06 15.84
CA THR A 117 10.11 6.78 14.59
C THR A 117 11.23 6.62 13.58
N VAL A 118 12.49 6.82 13.98
CA VAL A 118 13.65 6.69 13.06
C VAL A 118 13.77 5.25 12.55
N ILE A 119 13.69 4.27 13.46
CA ILE A 119 13.78 2.84 13.10
C ILE A 119 12.65 2.45 12.16
N GLY A 120 11.41 2.85 12.46
CA GLY A 120 10.25 2.55 11.62
C GLY A 120 10.35 3.14 10.22
N LEU A 121 10.89 4.35 10.08
CA LEU A 121 11.12 4.96 8.77
C LEU A 121 12.21 4.23 7.97
N PHE A 122 13.30 3.86 8.64
CA PHE A 122 14.39 3.11 8.01
C PHE A 122 13.92 1.73 7.56
N ASP A 123 13.23 0.99 8.44
CA ASP A 123 12.67 -0.33 8.14
C ASP A 123 11.67 -0.27 6.99
N ARG A 124 10.80 0.75 6.97
CA ARG A 124 9.84 0.95 5.87
C ARG A 124 10.56 1.22 4.56
N ALA A 125 11.55 2.11 4.55
CA ALA A 125 12.32 2.42 3.37
C ALA A 125 13.06 1.17 2.84
N PHE A 126 13.64 0.37 3.73
CA PHE A 126 14.38 -0.83 3.35
C PHE A 126 13.49 -1.98 2.89
N ARG A 127 12.37 -2.25 3.59
CA ARG A 127 11.49 -3.38 3.28
C ARG A 127 10.57 -3.13 2.08
N LEU A 128 10.13 -1.89 1.86
CA LEU A 128 9.16 -1.57 0.81
C LEU A 128 9.81 -1.15 -0.51
N SER A 129 11.08 -0.75 -0.52
CA SER A 129 11.75 -0.38 -1.77
C SER A 129 12.35 -1.61 -2.46
N HIS A 130 12.16 -1.70 -3.78
CA HIS A 130 12.85 -2.71 -4.57
C HIS A 130 14.38 -2.48 -4.52
N PRO A 131 15.21 -3.53 -4.44
CA PRO A 131 16.68 -3.40 -4.38
C PRO A 131 17.33 -2.76 -5.62
N ILE A 132 16.55 -2.57 -6.70
CA ILE A 132 17.02 -1.85 -7.89
C ILE A 132 16.68 -0.39 -7.67
N PRO A 133 17.68 0.52 -7.58
CA PRO A 133 17.40 1.93 -7.45
C PRO A 133 16.77 2.42 -8.76
N VAL A 134 15.45 2.55 -8.80
CA VAL A 134 14.82 3.43 -9.78
C VAL A 134 15.42 4.81 -9.53
N ARG A 135 16.09 5.30 -10.57
CA ARG A 135 17.11 6.38 -10.65
C ARG A 135 16.76 7.70 -9.93
N ASN A 136 15.57 7.84 -9.37
CA ASN A 136 15.06 9.03 -8.69
C ASN A 136 15.20 9.02 -7.16
N HIS A 137 15.65 7.92 -6.54
CA HIS A 137 15.85 7.87 -5.08
C HIS A 137 17.06 8.69 -4.57
N GLN A 138 17.95 9.14 -5.46
CA GLN A 138 19.09 10.01 -5.12
C GLN A 138 18.64 11.39 -4.57
N LEU A 139 17.44 11.86 -4.91
CA LEU A 139 16.92 13.16 -4.45
C LEU A 139 16.15 13.08 -3.11
N LYS A 140 15.70 11.89 -2.69
CA LYS A 140 15.08 11.70 -1.35
C LYS A 140 16.09 11.36 -0.26
N ARG A 141 17.27 10.82 -0.60
CA ARG A 141 18.35 10.56 0.37
C ARG A 141 18.94 11.83 0.99
N ARG A 142 18.86 12.99 0.31
CA ARG A 142 19.36 14.26 0.88
C ARG A 142 18.49 14.80 2.03
N ARG A 143 17.16 14.60 2.00
CA ARG A 143 16.26 15.21 3.01
C ARG A 143 16.17 14.48 4.35
N ILE A 144 16.76 13.29 4.50
CA ILE A 144 16.81 12.58 5.79
C ILE A 144 18.06 12.96 6.59
N ILE A 145 19.05 13.63 5.97
CA ILE A 145 20.30 14.02 6.64
C ILE A 145 20.26 15.49 7.12
N ASP A 146 19.30 16.30 6.67
CA ASP A 146 19.15 17.70 7.12
C ASP A 146 18.33 17.84 8.42
N PHE A 147 18.45 16.88 9.34
CA PHE A 147 18.05 17.10 10.73
C PHE A 147 19.29 17.58 11.50
N SER A 148 19.34 18.88 11.77
CA SER A 148 20.26 19.55 12.71
C SER A 148 21.66 19.93 12.19
N THR A 149 21.73 20.90 11.28
CA THR A 149 22.82 21.90 11.31
C THR A 149 22.30 23.25 10.82
N ASP A 150 21.58 23.95 11.69
CA ASP A 150 21.49 25.41 11.65
C ASP A 150 21.76 25.90 13.08
N GLU A 151 22.66 26.89 13.19
CA GLU A 151 23.07 27.65 14.39
C GLU A 151 24.07 27.01 15.38
N ILE A 152 25.36 26.97 14.98
CA ILE A 152 26.47 27.47 15.82
C ILE A 152 27.49 28.13 14.88
N GLY A 153 27.63 29.45 14.98
CA GLY A 153 28.60 30.26 14.23
C GLY A 153 28.11 31.68 14.01
#